data_AF-A0A0N7E661-F1
#
_entry.id   AF-A0A0N7E661-F1
#
_cell.length_a   1.000
_cell.length_b   1.000
_cell.length_c   1.000
_cell.angle_alpha   90.00
_cell.angle_beta   90.00
_cell.angle_gamma   90.00
#
_symmetry.space_group_name_H-M   'P 1'
#
loop_
_entity.id
_entity.type
_entity.pdbx_description
1 polymer ?
#
loop_
_entity_poly.entity_id
_entity_poly.type
_entity_poly.pdbx_seq_one_letter_code
_entity_poly.pdbx_strand_id
1 'polypeptide(L)'
;DIIRGKDHYLGDNKEKDRLEKTLRRIFEKIYDNLMEELKNNETKKNAAQRHYNKEEDEGLYKLREDWWEANRREVWKAITCGAAGGTYFRHTCSGGRKTTNEHCQCDITPDPPTYFDYVPQFLR
;
A
#
# COMPACT_ATOMS: atom_id res chain seq x y z
N ASP A 1 -3.89 -4.35 -4.06
CA ASP A 1 -5.15 -3.87 -4.68
C ASP A 1 -6.28 -3.68 -3.70
N ILE A 2 -6.62 -4.67 -2.88
CA ILE A 2 -7.68 -4.56 -1.86
C ILE A 2 -7.51 -3.30 -1.00
N ILE A 3 -6.33 -3.11 -0.40
CA ILE A 3 -6.03 -1.92 0.42
C ILE A 3 -6.19 -0.61 -0.35
N ARG A 4 -6.03 -0.61 -1.68
CA ARG A 4 -6.10 0.57 -2.54
C ARG A 4 -7.47 0.74 -3.24
N GLY A 5 -8.41 -0.17 -3.03
CA GLY A 5 -9.73 -0.14 -3.68
C GLY A 5 -9.70 -0.53 -5.16
N LYS A 6 -8.61 -1.14 -5.64
CA LYS A 6 -8.42 -1.55 -7.04
C LYS A 6 -8.72 -3.04 -7.30
N ASP A 7 -9.29 -3.73 -6.33
CA ASP A 7 -9.55 -5.16 -6.43
C ASP A 7 -10.88 -5.47 -7.14
N HIS A 8 -10.79 -6.26 -8.21
CA HIS A 8 -11.87 -6.68 -9.09
C HIS A 8 -12.50 -8.02 -8.70
N TYR A 9 -12.24 -8.58 -7.51
CA TYR A 9 -12.90 -9.82 -7.10
C TYR A 9 -14.43 -9.66 -7.12
N LEU A 10 -15.14 -10.55 -7.81
CA LEU A 10 -16.61 -10.52 -8.00
C LEU A 10 -17.35 -11.64 -7.23
N GLY A 11 -16.68 -12.31 -6.29
CA GLY A 11 -17.22 -13.45 -5.55
C GLY A 11 -18.28 -13.03 -4.53
N ASP A 12 -18.07 -13.30 -3.24
CA ASP A 12 -19.02 -12.88 -2.20
C ASP A 12 -19.07 -11.36 -2.07
N ASN A 13 -20.02 -10.75 -2.78
CA ASN A 13 -20.24 -9.31 -2.80
C ASN A 13 -20.53 -8.77 -1.39
N LYS A 14 -21.16 -9.54 -0.49
CA LYS A 14 -21.45 -9.05 0.86
C LYS A 14 -20.19 -8.92 1.71
N GLU A 15 -19.27 -9.87 1.60
CA GLU A 15 -18.00 -9.82 2.31
C GLU A 15 -17.12 -8.69 1.76
N LYS A 16 -17.03 -8.58 0.44
CA LYS A 16 -16.30 -7.49 -0.23
C LYS A 16 -16.82 -6.12 0.18
N ASP A 17 -18.13 -5.91 0.15
CA ASP A 17 -18.74 -4.64 0.54
C ASP A 17 -18.46 -4.30 2.01
N ARG A 18 -18.50 -5.31 2.91
CA ARG A 18 -18.16 -5.11 4.33
C ARG A 18 -16.70 -4.74 4.53
N LEU A 19 -15.79 -5.41 3.82
CA LEU A 19 -14.37 -5.11 3.85
C LEU A 19 -14.09 -3.70 3.34
N GLU A 20 -14.64 -3.34 2.16
CA GLU A 20 -14.42 -2.02 1.56
C GLU A 20 -15.01 -0.90 2.41
N LYS A 21 -16.21 -1.07 2.99
CA LYS A 21 -16.77 -0.12 3.96
C LYS A 21 -15.89 0.03 5.20
N THR A 22 -15.30 -1.07 5.67
CA THR A 22 -14.40 -1.06 6.83
C THR A 22 -13.11 -0.30 6.51
N LEU A 23 -12.51 -0.55 5.34
CA LEU A 23 -11.31 0.16 4.87
C LEU A 23 -11.60 1.64 4.69
N ARG A 24 -12.71 2.01 4.03
CA ARG A 24 -13.11 3.42 3.86
C ARG A 24 -13.18 4.14 5.20
N ARG A 25 -13.86 3.54 6.19
CA ARG A 25 -13.96 4.09 7.56
C ARG A 25 -12.60 4.23 8.25
N ILE A 26 -11.67 3.31 8.03
CA ILE A 26 -10.30 3.41 8.57
C ILE A 26 -9.57 4.59 7.93
N PHE A 27 -9.62 4.72 6.60
CA PHE A 27 -8.93 5.79 5.89
C PHE A 27 -9.53 7.18 6.13
N GLU A 28 -10.85 7.27 6.34
CA GLU A 28 -11.49 8.50 6.82
C GLU A 28 -10.93 8.94 8.18
N LYS A 29 -10.78 8.00 9.12
CA LYS A 29 -10.15 8.29 10.42
C LYS A 29 -8.68 8.67 10.30
N ILE A 30 -7.93 8.01 9.41
CA ILE A 30 -6.52 8.37 9.14
C ILE A 30 -6.44 9.80 8.59
N TYR A 31 -7.32 10.17 7.66
CA TYR A 31 -7.41 11.52 7.14
C TYR A 31 -7.72 12.54 8.24
N ASP A 32 -8.73 12.28 9.07
CA ASP A 32 -9.13 13.19 10.15
C ASP A 32 -8.00 13.37 11.18
N ASN A 33 -7.31 12.28 11.53
CA ASN A 33 -6.12 12.35 12.39
C ASN A 33 -4.98 13.15 11.74
N LEU A 34 -4.73 12.97 10.44
CA LEU A 34 -3.73 13.76 9.71
C LEU A 34 -4.08 15.26 9.73
N MET A 35 -5.35 15.61 9.54
CA MET A 35 -5.80 17.01 9.60
C MET A 35 -5.62 17.62 11.00
N GLU A 36 -5.85 16.82 12.05
CA GLU A 36 -5.65 17.21 13.43
C GLU A 36 -4.15 17.38 13.77
N GLU A 37 -3.29 16.47 13.31
CA GLU A 37 -1.83 16.58 13.47
C GLU A 37 -1.28 17.84 12.77
N LEU A 38 -1.85 18.18 11.61
CA LEU A 38 -1.45 19.34 10.82
C LEU A 38 -2.12 20.66 11.27
N LYS A 39 -2.95 20.67 12.31
CA LYS A 39 -3.72 21.85 12.72
C LYS A 39 -2.88 23.11 12.99
N ASN A 40 -1.63 22.92 13.44
CA ASN A 40 -0.70 24.01 13.74
C ASN A 40 0.17 24.43 12.54
N ASN A 41 0.08 23.71 11.41
CA ASN A 41 0.82 24.02 10.19
C ASN A 41 -0.16 24.20 9.02
N GLU A 42 -0.70 25.40 8.92
CA GLU A 42 -1.74 25.76 7.93
C GLU A 42 -1.30 25.46 6.49
N THR A 43 -0.04 25.74 6.13
CA THR A 43 0.50 25.44 4.79
C THR A 43 0.42 23.94 4.47
N LYS A 44 0.87 23.08 5.38
CA LYS A 44 0.82 21.62 5.18
C LYS A 44 -0.61 21.09 5.22
N LYS A 45 -1.44 21.61 6.13
CA LYS A 45 -2.86 21.24 6.23
C LYS A 45 -3.59 21.54 4.93
N ASN A 46 -3.44 22.76 4.39
CA ASN A 46 -4.07 23.18 3.14
C ASN A 46 -3.53 22.41 1.93
N ALA A 47 -2.26 22.01 1.94
CA ALA A 47 -1.71 21.13 0.90
C ALA A 47 -2.31 19.72 0.98
N ALA A 48 -2.37 19.12 2.17
CA ALA A 48 -2.93 17.78 2.39
C ALA A 48 -4.43 17.73 2.10
N GLN A 49 -5.20 18.74 2.52
CA GLN A 49 -6.63 18.83 2.24
C GLN A 49 -6.92 18.95 0.74
N ARG A 50 -6.10 19.68 -0.02
CA ARG A 50 -6.23 19.76 -1.48
C ARG A 50 -5.83 18.46 -2.18
N HIS A 51 -4.78 17.80 -1.70
CA HIS A 51 -4.26 16.57 -2.33
C HIS A 51 -5.15 15.34 -2.04
N TYR A 52 -5.66 15.21 -0.82
CA TYR A 52 -6.47 14.08 -0.35
C TYR A 52 -7.94 14.45 -0.11
N ASN A 53 -8.51 15.38 -0.89
CA ASN A 53 -9.84 15.93 -0.65
C ASN A 53 -10.88 14.84 -0.28
N LYS A 54 -11.26 14.76 1.00
CA LYS A 54 -12.11 13.67 1.51
C LYS A 54 -13.57 13.74 1.05
N GLU A 55 -13.99 14.88 0.51
CA GLU A 55 -15.33 15.06 -0.07
C GLU A 55 -15.44 14.37 -1.43
N GLU A 56 -14.31 14.08 -2.07
CA GLU A 56 -14.20 13.35 -3.31
C GLU A 56 -13.69 11.93 -3.03
N ASP A 57 -14.33 10.90 -3.61
CA ASP A 57 -13.84 9.53 -3.48
C ASP A 57 -12.39 9.39 -4.02
N GLU A 58 -12.02 10.18 -5.03
CA GLU A 58 -10.66 10.25 -5.57
C GLU A 58 -9.62 10.64 -4.51
N GLY A 59 -9.96 11.53 -3.57
CA GLY A 59 -9.05 11.94 -2.51
C GLY A 59 -8.73 10.80 -1.54
N LEU A 60 -9.74 9.99 -1.19
CA LEU A 60 -9.52 8.78 -0.38
C LEU A 60 -8.68 7.74 -1.12
N TYR A 61 -8.86 7.57 -2.43
CA TYR A 61 -8.01 6.66 -3.21
C TYR A 61 -6.56 7.13 -3.26
N LYS A 62 -6.30 8.44 -3.44
CA LYS A 62 -4.93 9.01 -3.37
C LYS A 62 -4.27 8.71 -2.02
N LEU A 63 -4.99 8.91 -0.91
CA LEU A 63 -4.48 8.61 0.42
C LEU A 63 -4.14 7.12 0.59
N ARG A 64 -4.95 6.22 0.03
CA ARG A 64 -4.71 4.78 0.08
C ARG A 64 -3.50 4.35 -0.75
N GLU A 65 -3.30 4.96 -1.92
CA GLU A 65 -2.10 4.73 -2.75
C GLU A 65 -0.83 5.20 -2.04
N ASP A 66 -0.83 6.42 -1.51
CA ASP A 66 0.33 6.99 -0.83
C ASP A 66 0.62 6.23 0.48
N TRP A 67 -0.41 5.76 1.18
CA TRP A 67 -0.25 4.86 2.32
C TRP A 67 0.36 3.52 1.91
N TRP A 68 -0.08 2.93 0.79
CA TRP A 68 0.51 1.68 0.31
C TRP A 68 1.99 1.87 -0.03
N GLU A 69 2.35 2.91 -0.77
CA GLU A 69 3.76 3.17 -1.11
C GLU A 69 4.63 3.40 0.13
N ALA A 70 4.12 4.13 1.12
CA ALA A 70 4.83 4.36 2.37
C ALA A 70 5.04 3.08 3.21
N ASN A 71 4.14 2.09 3.11
CA ASN A 71 4.12 0.92 4.00
C ASN A 71 4.43 -0.42 3.30
N ARG A 72 4.50 -0.49 1.97
CA ARG A 72 4.66 -1.75 1.21
C ARG A 72 5.90 -2.55 1.62
N ARG A 73 6.96 -1.87 2.07
CA ARG A 73 8.19 -2.49 2.60
C ARG A 73 7.91 -3.32 3.84
N GLU A 74 7.25 -2.71 4.83
CA GLU A 74 6.91 -3.37 6.09
C GLU A 74 5.89 -4.50 5.88
N VAL A 75 4.93 -4.29 4.98
CA VAL A 75 3.98 -5.34 4.56
C VAL A 75 4.72 -6.53 3.95
N TRP A 76 5.66 -6.30 3.04
CA TRP A 76 6.46 -7.37 2.44
C TRP A 76 7.31 -8.12 3.46
N LYS A 77 7.95 -7.39 4.37
CA LYS A 77 8.72 -7.97 5.48
C LYS A 77 7.85 -8.87 6.36
N ALA A 78 6.61 -8.45 6.66
CA ALA A 78 5.67 -9.27 7.43
C ALA A 78 5.26 -10.54 6.66
N ILE A 79 4.94 -10.44 5.37
CA ILE A 79 4.58 -11.57 4.51
C ILE A 79 5.70 -12.62 4.46
N THR A 80 6.95 -12.14 4.39
CA THR A 80 8.13 -12.99 4.21
C THR A 80 8.77 -13.46 5.51
N CYS A 81 8.28 -13.01 6.67
CA CYS A 81 8.84 -13.35 7.98
C CYS A 81 8.88 -14.86 8.25
N GLY A 82 7.92 -15.63 7.73
CA GLY A 82 7.84 -17.08 7.85
C GLY A 82 8.30 -17.85 6.60
N ALA A 83 8.95 -17.21 5.64
CA ALA A 83 9.38 -17.88 4.42
C ALA A 83 10.41 -18.97 4.74
N ALA A 84 10.13 -20.21 4.33
CA ALA A 84 10.88 -21.41 4.66
C ALA A 84 12.19 -21.58 3.87
N GLY A 85 12.93 -20.50 3.64
CA GLY A 85 14.18 -20.53 2.88
C GLY A 85 13.92 -20.53 1.37
N GLY A 86 13.71 -19.35 0.79
CA GLY A 86 13.51 -19.18 -0.65
C GLY A 86 14.00 -17.82 -1.14
N THR A 87 14.40 -17.77 -2.40
CA THR A 87 14.74 -16.52 -3.08
C THR A 87 13.64 -16.14 -4.06
N TYR A 88 13.46 -14.84 -4.29
CA TYR A 88 12.64 -14.35 -5.38
C TYR A 88 13.35 -14.69 -6.70
N PHE A 89 12.62 -15.31 -7.62
CA PHE A 89 13.17 -15.90 -8.85
C PHE A 89 13.83 -14.89 -9.81
N ARG A 90 13.56 -13.59 -9.67
CA ARG A 90 14.23 -12.54 -10.46
C ARG A 90 15.37 -11.92 -9.67
N HIS A 91 16.48 -11.66 -10.36
CA HIS A 91 17.52 -10.78 -9.84
C HIS A 91 16.99 -9.34 -9.84
N THR A 92 16.52 -8.88 -8.68
CA THR A 92 15.99 -7.51 -8.51
C THR A 92 16.76 -6.73 -7.45
N CYS A 93 17.62 -7.39 -6.68
CA CYS A 93 18.48 -6.75 -5.69
C CYS A 93 19.73 -6.13 -6.33
N SER A 94 20.25 -5.06 -5.72
CA SER A 94 21.49 -4.38 -6.15
C SER A 94 21.49 -3.99 -7.64
N GLY A 95 20.42 -3.34 -8.10
CA GLY A 95 20.27 -2.94 -9.51
C GLY A 95 20.06 -4.12 -10.45
N GLY A 96 19.42 -5.18 -9.97
CA GLY A 96 19.11 -6.38 -10.74
C GLY A 96 20.28 -7.37 -10.92
N ARG A 97 21.33 -7.23 -10.10
CA ARG A 97 22.54 -8.07 -10.18
C ARG A 97 22.56 -9.20 -9.14
N LYS A 98 21.70 -9.14 -8.13
CA LYS A 98 21.62 -10.12 -7.04
C LYS A 98 20.22 -10.66 -6.88
N THR A 99 20.13 -11.93 -6.47
CA THR A 99 18.90 -12.51 -5.92
C THR A 99 18.62 -11.92 -4.55
N THR A 100 17.41 -12.16 -4.05
CA THR A 100 17.12 -11.99 -2.62
C THR A 100 17.85 -13.04 -1.79
N ASN A 101 17.87 -12.84 -0.48
CA ASN A 101 18.22 -13.87 0.49
C ASN A 101 17.08 -14.89 0.66
N GLU A 102 17.29 -15.83 1.59
CA GLU A 102 16.39 -16.93 1.96
C GLU A 102 15.02 -16.52 2.52
N HIS A 103 14.81 -15.23 2.78
CA HIS A 103 13.51 -14.69 3.18
C HIS A 103 12.88 -13.85 2.08
N CYS A 104 13.23 -14.06 0.81
CA CYS A 104 12.71 -13.25 -0.30
C CYS A 104 12.92 -11.73 -0.10
N GLN A 105 13.97 -11.32 0.62
CA GLN A 105 14.32 -9.92 0.89
C GLN A 105 15.68 -9.56 0.30
N CYS A 106 15.90 -8.28 -0.05
CA CYS A 106 17.22 -7.80 -0.43
C CYS A 106 18.00 -7.35 0.83
N ASP A 107 19.29 -7.69 0.93
CA ASP A 107 20.08 -7.45 2.15
C ASP A 107 20.35 -5.96 2.45
N ILE A 108 20.45 -5.12 1.41
CA ILE A 108 20.83 -3.69 1.53
C ILE A 108 19.58 -2.79 1.65
N THR A 109 18.48 -3.18 1.02
CA THR A 109 17.22 -2.46 1.07
C THR A 109 16.08 -3.44 1.29
N PRO A 110 15.22 -3.27 2.32
CA PRO A 110 14.04 -4.12 2.49
C PRO A 110 12.93 -3.77 1.49
N ASP A 111 13.30 -3.23 0.32
CA ASP A 111 12.38 -3.02 -0.78
C ASP A 111 11.83 -4.36 -1.23
N PRO A 112 10.50 -4.46 -1.47
CA PRO A 112 9.95 -5.64 -2.09
C PRO A 112 10.68 -5.91 -3.40
N PRO A 113 11.16 -7.14 -3.66
CA PRO A 113 11.87 -7.51 -4.88
C PRO A 113 10.95 -7.55 -6.10
N THR A 114 9.69 -7.13 -5.97
CA THR A 114 8.64 -7.19 -6.97
C THR A 114 7.94 -5.84 -7.12
N TYR A 115 7.40 -5.63 -8.31
CA TYR A 115 6.54 -4.50 -8.66
C TYR A 115 5.17 -4.98 -9.14
N PHE A 116 4.78 -6.22 -8.83
CA PHE A 116 3.46 -6.72 -9.22
C PHE A 116 2.32 -5.89 -8.61
N ASP A 117 2.54 -5.25 -7.48
CA ASP A 117 1.61 -4.27 -6.92
C ASP A 117 1.46 -3.00 -7.78
N TYR A 118 2.31 -2.76 -8.77
CA TYR A 118 2.15 -1.69 -9.77
C TYR A 118 1.67 -2.19 -11.14
N VAL A 119 1.42 -3.51 -11.27
CA VAL A 119 0.85 -4.11 -12.48
C VAL A 119 -0.69 -4.19 -12.33
N PRO A 120 -1.48 -3.72 -13.31
CA PRO A 120 -2.94 -3.86 -13.29
C PRO A 120 -3.37 -5.30 -13.02
N GLN A 121 -4.38 -5.50 -12.16
CA GLN A 121 -4.79 -6.84 -11.70
C GLN A 121 -5.05 -7.83 -12.81
N PHE A 122 -5.68 -7.38 -13.90
CA PHE A 122 -6.00 -8.20 -15.05
C PHE A 122 -4.77 -8.81 -15.75
N LEU A 123 -3.60 -8.17 -15.63
CA LEU A 123 -2.35 -8.60 -16.27
C LEU A 123 -1.40 -9.36 -15.32
N ARG A 124 -1.79 -9.57 -14.05
CA ARG A 124 -0.95 -10.22 -13.05
C ARG A 124 -0.97 -11.74 -13.13
#